data_AF-A0A352KZM8-F1
#
_entry.id   AF-A0A352KZM8-F1
#
_cell.length_a   1.000
_cell.length_b   1.000
_cell.length_c   1.000
_cell.angle_alpha   90.00
_cell.angle_beta   90.00
_cell.angle_gamma   90.00
#
_symmetry.space_group_name_H-M   'P 1'
#
loop_
_entity.id
_entity.type
_entity.pdbx_description
1 polymer ?
#
loop_
_entity_poly.entity_id
_entity_poly.type
_entity_poly.pdbx_seq_one_letter_code
_entity_poly.pdbx_strand_id
1 'polypeptide(L)' 'SGMATAGSGDVLTGVVVSLLGQNSGAFEAAAIAVCAHGLAGDAAAERWTRRGLIASDLLNFLPEAWRRLDPGETSCQSV' A
#
# COMPACT_ATOMS: atom_id res chain seq x y z
N SER A 1 3.76 -16.90 4.26
CA SER A 1 3.38 -15.58 4.81
C SER A 1 4.62 -14.71 4.82
N GLY A 2 4.65 -13.62 4.05
CA GLY A 2 5.85 -12.77 3.89
C GLY A 2 5.75 -11.37 4.48
N MET A 3 4.58 -10.97 4.98
CA MET A 3 4.31 -9.63 5.53
C MET A 3 4.43 -9.55 7.06
N ALA A 4 4.83 -10.66 7.72
CA ALA A 4 5.04 -10.71 9.17
C ALA A 4 6.42 -10.17 9.55
N THR A 5 6.79 -9.02 9.00
CA THR A 5 8.06 -8.35 9.28
C THR A 5 7.81 -7.15 10.18
N ALA A 6 8.73 -6.91 11.13
CA ALA A 6 8.64 -5.75 12.00
C ALA A 6 8.45 -4.45 11.18
N GLY A 7 7.47 -3.62 11.57
CA GLY A 7 7.16 -2.35 10.93
C GLY A 7 6.10 -2.37 9.81
N SER A 8 5.64 -3.54 9.34
CA SER A 8 4.54 -3.57 8.35
C SER A 8 3.24 -3.00 8.92
N GLY A 9 2.96 -3.24 10.21
CA GLY A 9 1.85 -2.62 10.93
C GLY A 9 1.94 -1.10 10.98
N ASP A 10 3.13 -0.54 11.20
CA ASP A 10 3.34 0.92 11.25
C ASP A 10 3.07 1.56 9.88
N VAL A 11 3.47 0.88 8.79
CA VAL A 11 3.14 1.31 7.42
C VAL A 11 1.62 1.32 7.21
N LEU A 12 0.93 0.23 7.59
CA LEU A 12 -0.53 0.16 7.46
C LEU A 12 -1.21 1.29 8.26
N THR A 13 -0.82 1.49 9.51
CA THR A 13 -1.36 2.56 10.36
C THR A 13 -1.10 3.93 9.76
N GLY A 14 0.10 4.19 9.23
CA GLY A 14 0.42 5.45 8.55
C GLY A 14 -0.49 5.73 7.35
N VAL A 15 -0.81 4.69 6.56
CA VAL A 15 -1.73 4.83 5.42
C VAL A 15 -3.15 5.12 5.89
N VAL A 16 -3.64 4.41 6.91
CA VAL A 16 -4.97 4.67 7.50
C VAL A 16 -5.07 6.11 8.01
N VAL A 17 -4.07 6.59 8.76
CA VAL A 17 -4.02 7.95 9.30
C VAL A 17 -3.99 8.99 8.18
N SER A 18 -3.24 8.72 7.11
CA SER A 18 -3.17 9.62 5.95
C SER A 18 -4.52 9.74 5.22
N LEU A 19 -5.29 8.66 5.12
CA LEU A 19 -6.63 8.66 4.53
C LEU A 19 -7.66 9.35 5.45
N LEU A 20 -7.57 9.11 6.76
CA LEU A 20 -8.38 9.82 7.75
C LEU A 20 -8.14 11.35 7.70
N GLY A 21 -6.88 11.77 7.52
CA GLY A 21 -6.52 13.18 7.33
C GLY A 21 -7.08 13.80 6.06
N GLN A 22 -7.44 12.98 5.07
CA GLN A 22 -8.10 13.41 3.82
C GLN A 22 -9.63 13.40 3.93
N ASN A 23 -10.17 13.30 5.15
CA ASN A 23 -11.61 13.33 5.43
C ASN A 23 -12.38 12.10 4.91
N SER A 24 -11.69 10.97 4.70
CA SER A 24 -12.33 9.68 4.44
C SER A 24 -12.99 9.12 5.71
N GLY A 25 -14.11 8.42 5.58
CA GLY A 25 -14.74 7.73 6.71
C GLY A 25 -13.80 6.66 7.27
N ALA A 26 -13.80 6.44 8.59
CA ALA A 26 -12.82 5.55 9.24
C ALA A 26 -12.84 4.11 8.71
N PHE A 27 -14.02 3.59 8.39
CA PHE A 27 -14.16 2.27 7.79
C PHE A 27 -13.59 2.22 6.36
N GLU A 28 -13.89 3.24 5.56
CA GLU A 28 -13.42 3.35 4.18
C GLU A 28 -11.89 3.52 4.13
N ALA A 29 -11.35 4.40 4.97
CA ALA A 29 -9.91 4.58 5.14
C ALA A 29 -9.22 3.26 5.52
N ALA A 30 -9.77 2.50 6.47
CA ALA A 30 -9.23 1.20 6.86
C ALA A 30 -9.30 0.17 5.72
N ALA A 31 -10.44 0.11 5.00
CA ALA A 31 -10.62 -0.82 3.89
C ALA A 31 -9.65 -0.55 2.73
N ILE A 32 -9.52 0.72 2.33
CA ILE A 32 -8.60 1.15 1.27
C ILE A 32 -7.15 0.89 1.70
N ALA A 33 -6.78 1.24 2.94
CA ALA A 33 -5.42 1.04 3.43
C ALA A 33 -5.01 -0.44 3.45
N VAL A 34 -5.89 -1.34 3.91
CA VAL A 34 -5.62 -2.79 3.92
C VAL A 34 -5.49 -3.32 2.50
N CYS A 35 -6.33 -2.84 1.57
CA CYS A 35 -6.26 -3.22 0.17
C CYS A 35 -4.93 -2.77 -0.47
N ALA A 36 -4.56 -1.50 -0.31
CA ALA A 36 -3.30 -0.94 -0.81
C ALA A 36 -2.09 -1.67 -0.21
N HIS A 37 -2.13 -1.95 1.10
CA HIS A 37 -1.06 -2.66 1.81
C HIS A 37 -0.87 -4.10 1.29
N GLY A 38 -1.97 -4.82 1.04
CA GLY A 38 -1.93 -6.16 0.45
C GLY A 38 -1.36 -6.15 -0.97
N LEU A 39 -1.84 -5.23 -1.82
CA LEU A 39 -1.35 -5.07 -3.19
C LEU A 39 0.14 -4.72 -3.25
N ALA A 40 0.61 -3.84 -2.36
CA ALA A 40 2.02 -3.50 -2.24
C ALA A 40 2.84 -4.72 -1.78
N GLY A 41 2.32 -5.50 -0.84
CA GLY A 41 2.95 -6.74 -0.37
C GLY A 41 3.06 -7.80 -1.46
N ASP A 42 2.03 -7.96 -2.28
CA ASP A 42 2.02 -8.89 -3.40
C ASP A 42 3.01 -8.45 -4.50
N ALA A 43 2.99 -7.17 -4.89
CA ALA A 43 3.93 -6.61 -5.86
C ALA A 43 5.40 -6.72 -5.39
N ALA A 44 5.65 -6.47 -4.10
CA ALA A 44 6.96 -6.65 -3.50
C ALA A 44 7.38 -8.12 -3.46
N ALA A 45 6.45 -9.04 -3.16
CA ALA A 45 6.69 -10.48 -3.17
C ALA A 45 6.96 -11.05 -4.57
N GLU A 46 6.41 -10.45 -5.62
CA GLU A 46 6.68 -10.80 -7.02
C GLU A 46 8.08 -10.36 -7.46
N ARG A 47 8.48 -9.14 -7.07
CA ARG A 47 9.80 -8.59 -7.43
C ARG A 47 10.93 -9.16 -6.58
N TRP A 48 10.64 -9.53 -5.34
CA TRP A 48 11.60 -10.08 -4.38
C TRP A 48 11.18 -11.51 -3.98
N THR A 49 11.57 -11.95 -2.79
CA THR A 49 11.04 -13.19 -2.22
C THR A 49 10.14 -12.86 -1.05
N ARG A 50 9.07 -13.64 -0.86
CA ARG A 50 8.21 -13.52 0.34
C ARG A 50 8.96 -13.60 1.66
N ARG A 51 10.16 -14.18 1.71
CA ARG A 51 10.94 -14.31 2.96
C ARG A 51 11.82 -13.11 3.26
N GLY A 52 12.15 -12.29 2.25
CA GLY A 52 13.00 -11.11 2.39
C GLY A 52 12.25 -9.79 2.47
N LEU A 53 10.92 -9.85 2.46
CA LEU A 53 10.04 -8.68 2.48
C LEU A 53 10.21 -7.89 3.79
N ILE A 54 10.56 -6.62 3.70
CA ILE A 54 10.65 -5.69 4.83
C ILE A 54 9.67 -4.51 4.70
N ALA A 55 9.43 -3.79 5.78
CA ALA A 55 8.46 -2.69 5.81
C ALA A 55 8.76 -1.58 4.77
N SER A 56 10.04 -1.28 4.52
CA SER A 56 10.43 -0.31 3.50
C SER A 56 10.11 -0.77 2.08
N ASP A 57 10.05 -2.08 1.82
CA ASP A 57 9.61 -2.57 0.51
C ASP A 57 8.15 -2.18 0.28
N LEU A 58 7.29 -2.36 1.29
CA LEU A 58 5.88 -1.96 1.18
C LEU A 58 5.73 -0.47 0.83
N LEU A 59 6.57 0.40 1.39
CA LEU A 59 6.59 1.82 1.02
C LEU A 59 6.99 2.04 -0.44
N ASN A 60 7.99 1.31 -0.93
CA ASN A 60 8.43 1.41 -2.34
C ASN A 60 7.38 0.92 -3.34
N PHE A 61 6.53 -0.03 -2.95
CA PHE A 61 5.46 -0.57 -3.80
C PHE A 61 4.09 0.07 -3.54
N LEU A 62 3.97 1.00 -2.59
CA LEU A 62 2.71 1.69 -2.31
C LEU A 62 2.22 2.55 -3.50
N PRO A 63 3.07 3.31 -4.22
CA PRO A 63 2.63 4.04 -5.42
C PRO A 63 2.05 3.14 -6.51
N GLU A 64 2.61 1.94 -6.68
CA GLU A 64 2.07 0.94 -7.59
C GLU A 64 0.69 0.47 -7.15
N ALA A 65 0.51 0.22 -5.85
CA ALA A 65 -0.76 -0.17 -5.29
C ALA A 65 -1.83 0.91 -5.51
N TRP A 66 -1.50 2.19 -5.30
CA TRP A 66 -2.40 3.31 -5.57
C TRP A 66 -2.83 3.37 -7.04
N ARG A 67 -1.89 3.25 -7.97
CA ARG A 67 -2.21 3.25 -9.40
C ARG A 67 -3.18 2.11 -9.80
N ARG A 68 -3.11 0.97 -9.12
CA ARG A 68 -4.05 -0.15 -9.32
C ARG A 68 -5.43 0.12 -8.74
N LEU A 69 -5.51 0.89 -7.65
CA LEU A 69 -6.77 1.29 -7.02
C LEU A 69 -7.44 2.46 -7.74
N ASP A 70 -6.65 3.37 -8.32
CA ASP A 70 -7.10 4.55 -9.05
C ASP A 70 -6.69 4.51 -10.54
N PRO A 71 -7.33 3.66 -11.37
CA PRO A 71 -6.97 3.52 -12.78
C PRO A 71 -7.19 4.80 -13.61
N GLY A 72 -7.91 5.80 -13.06
CA GLY A 72 -8.25 7.07 -13.73
C GLY A 72 -7.10 8.07 -13.86
N GLU A 73 -6.06 8.01 -13.04
CA GLU A 73 -4.92 8.95 -13.12
C GLU A 73 -3.88 8.55 -14.20
N THR A 74 -3.88 7.29 -14.63
CA THR A 74 -2.94 6.77 -15.64
C THR A 74 -3.14 7.35 -17.05
N SER A 75 -4.25 8.04 -17.30
CA SER A 75 -4.54 8.65 -18.61
C SER A 75 -3.81 9.99 -18.84
N CYS A 76 -3.31 10.64 -17.77
CA CYS A 76 -2.71 11.98 -17.86
C CYS A 76 -1.29 12.05 -17.27
N GLN A 77 -0.43 11.09 -17.61
CA GLN A 77 1.02 11.21 -17.40
C GLN A 77 1.76 10.94 -18.71
N SER A 78 1.45 11.76 -19.72
CA SER A 78 2.23 11.95 -20.93
C SER A 78 2.36 13.46 -21.19
N VAL A 79 3.07 14.16 -20.30
CA VAL A 79 3.62 15.51 -20.53
C VAL A 79 5.08 15.55 -20.14
#